data_AF-A0A7X7J4P3-F1
#
_entry.id   AF-A0A7X7J4P3-F1
#
_cell.length_a   1.000
_cell.length_b   1.000
_cell.length_c   1.000
_cell.angle_alpha   90.00
_cell.angle_beta   90.00
_cell.angle_gamma   90.00
#
_symmetry.space_group_name_H-M   'P 1'
#
loop_
_entity.id
_entity.type
_entity.pdbx_description
1 polymer ?
#
loop_
_entity_poly.entity_id
_entity_poly.type
_entity_poly.pdbx_seq_one_letter_code
_entity_poly.pdbx_strand_id
1 'polypeptide(L)'
;MNTTQKKTVRYSESFKLEIIRYIEEEGYSINDIKKRYDIKGGQTVQSWIKKYGKNQLLNKIIKVQTMKEIDELKRLREENKALKLAYAELSLEHKCSEKVIELADEMFGMDLKKKYESERLMNLQGRKR
;
A
#
# COMPACT_ATOMS: atom_id res chain seq x y z
N MET A 1 -1.86 29.20 -47.28
CA MET A 1 -1.38 28.15 -46.35
C MET A 1 -0.48 28.81 -45.32
N ASN A 2 -0.95 29.01 -44.09
CA ASN A 2 -0.15 29.65 -43.04
C ASN A 2 0.87 28.64 -42.50
N THR A 3 2.14 28.87 -42.80
CA THR A 3 3.26 28.07 -42.31
C THR A 3 3.50 28.40 -40.83
N THR A 4 3.01 27.55 -39.94
CA THR A 4 3.25 27.65 -38.49
C THR A 4 4.75 27.46 -38.23
N GLN A 5 5.49 28.56 -38.11
CA GLN A 5 6.92 28.52 -37.76
C GLN A 5 7.08 27.86 -36.38
N LYS A 6 7.73 26.69 -36.33
CA LYS A 6 8.05 26.01 -35.07
C LYS A 6 9.14 26.80 -34.34
N LYS A 7 8.76 27.58 -33.31
CA LYS A 7 9.74 28.18 -32.39
C LYS A 7 10.50 27.06 -31.67
N THR A 8 11.81 26.99 -31.90
CA THR A 8 12.69 26.04 -31.21
C THR A 8 13.17 26.66 -29.90
N VAL A 9 12.72 26.11 -28.77
CA VAL A 9 13.20 26.52 -27.44
C VAL A 9 14.45 25.72 -27.09
N ARG A 10 15.53 26.43 -26.74
CA ARG A 10 16.78 25.83 -26.26
C ARG A 10 16.99 26.19 -24.78
N TYR A 11 17.32 25.18 -23.98
CA TYR A 11 17.60 25.32 -22.55
C TYR A 11 19.10 25.21 -22.30
N SER A 12 19.63 26.05 -21.40
CA SER A 12 21.03 25.99 -20.96
C SER A 12 21.32 24.69 -20.20
N GLU A 13 22.59 24.26 -20.17
CA GLU A 13 22.98 23.06 -19.43
C GLU A 13 22.84 23.23 -17.91
N SER A 14 23.11 24.44 -17.38
CA SER A 14 22.91 24.77 -15.96
C SER A 14 21.46 24.57 -15.54
N PHE A 15 20.51 25.04 -16.35
CA PHE A 15 19.09 24.87 -16.09
C PHE A 15 18.68 23.39 -16.11
N LYS A 16 19.20 22.59 -17.05
CA LYS A 16 18.90 21.15 -17.11
C LYS A 16 19.38 20.42 -15.86
N LEU A 17 20.57 20.76 -15.37
CA LEU A 17 21.14 20.19 -14.16
C LEU A 17 20.34 20.60 -12.91
N GLU A 18 19.94 21.87 -12.82
CA GLU A 18 19.10 22.36 -11.71
C GLU A 18 17.77 21.60 -11.63
N ILE A 19 17.12 21.39 -12.77
CA ILE A 19 15.87 20.64 -12.86
C ILE A 19 16.05 19.19 -12.40
N ILE A 20 17.14 18.53 -12.78
CA ILE A 20 17.44 17.16 -12.35
C ILE A 20 17.69 17.13 -10.84
N ARG A 21 18.39 18.14 -10.30
CA ARG A 21 18.63 18.27 -8.86
C ARG A 21 17.32 18.41 -8.09
N TYR A 22 16.38 19.25 -8.55
CA TYR A 22 15.05 19.36 -7.93
C TYR A 22 14.28 18.03 -7.93
N ILE A 23 14.42 17.21 -8.98
CA ILE A 23 13.75 15.90 -9.03
C ILE A 23 14.42 14.92 -8.05
N GLU A 24 15.73 14.99 -7.89
CA GLU A 24 16.52 14.09 -7.04
C GLU A 24 16.42 14.43 -5.54
N GLU A 25 16.57 15.71 -5.18
CA GLU A 25 16.63 16.20 -3.79
C GLU A 25 15.23 16.49 -3.22
N GLU A 26 14.41 17.24 -3.96
CA GLU A 26 13.09 17.70 -3.48
C GLU A 26 11.95 16.74 -3.85
N GLY A 27 12.22 15.72 -4.66
CA GLY A 27 11.25 14.68 -5.02
C GLY A 27 10.10 15.15 -5.91
N TYR A 28 10.24 16.27 -6.63
CA TYR A 28 9.21 16.74 -7.58
C TYR A 28 8.96 15.73 -8.71
N SER A 29 7.70 15.58 -9.12
CA SER A 29 7.39 14.81 -10.31
C SER A 29 7.78 15.58 -11.58
N ILE A 30 8.08 14.84 -12.65
CA ILE A 30 8.37 15.43 -13.97
C ILE A 30 7.23 16.36 -14.42
N ASN A 31 5.98 16.03 -14.08
CA ASN A 31 4.84 16.83 -14.48
C ASN A 31 4.76 18.16 -13.72
N ASP A 32 5.11 18.16 -12.43
CA ASP A 32 5.11 19.37 -11.60
C ASP A 32 6.17 20.35 -12.08
N ILE A 33 7.37 19.85 -12.37
CA ILE A 33 8.45 20.64 -12.98
C ILE A 33 8.01 21.24 -14.32
N LYS A 34 7.39 20.43 -15.18
CA LYS A 34 6.93 20.92 -16.49
C LYS A 34 5.90 22.03 -16.35
N LYS A 35 4.96 21.91 -15.41
CA LYS A 35 3.97 22.95 -15.11
C LYS A 35 4.62 24.21 -14.53
N ARG A 36 5.56 24.06 -13.58
CA ARG A 36 6.23 25.17 -12.91
C ARG A 36 7.07 26.02 -13.87
N TYR A 37 7.79 25.38 -14.78
CA TYR A 37 8.73 26.04 -15.70
C TYR A 37 8.21 26.17 -17.14
N ASP A 38 6.91 25.97 -17.37
CA ASP A 38 6.24 25.99 -18.70
C ASP A 38 6.98 25.17 -19.79
N ILE A 39 7.47 24.00 -19.42
CA ILE A 39 8.18 23.11 -20.36
C ILE A 39 7.15 22.31 -21.16
N LYS A 40 6.85 22.82 -22.36
CA LYS A 40 5.81 22.26 -23.25
C LYS A 40 6.14 20.90 -23.85
N GLY A 41 7.43 20.55 -23.92
CA GLY A 41 7.85 19.30 -24.54
C GLY A 41 7.53 18.07 -23.69
N GLY A 42 6.80 17.12 -24.30
CA GLY A 42 6.35 15.87 -23.66
C GLY A 42 7.48 15.10 -22.97
N GLN A 43 8.56 14.86 -23.71
CA GLN A 43 9.72 14.06 -23.28
C GLN A 43 10.95 14.90 -22.90
N THR A 44 10.89 16.23 -22.95
CA THR A 44 12.08 17.09 -22.82
C THR A 44 12.87 16.83 -21.54
N VAL A 45 12.19 16.78 -20.40
CA VAL A 45 12.81 16.51 -19.10
C VAL A 45 13.31 15.06 -19.02
N GLN A 46 12.56 14.09 -19.58
CA GLN A 46 12.98 12.68 -19.63
C GLN A 46 14.25 12.49 -20.47
N SER A 47 14.38 13.21 -21.58
CA SER A 47 15.58 13.20 -22.42
C SER A 47 16.79 13.77 -21.67
N TRP A 48 16.62 14.80 -20.83
CA TRP A 48 17.70 15.28 -19.97
C TRP A 48 18.10 14.23 -18.94
N ILE A 49 17.15 13.65 -18.23
CA ILE A 49 17.43 12.59 -17.24
C ILE A 49 18.22 11.42 -17.86
N LYS A 50 17.85 10.99 -19.08
CA LYS A 50 18.59 9.99 -19.85
C LYS A 50 19.99 10.47 -20.23
N LYS A 51 20.13 11.71 -20.70
CA LYS A 51 21.41 12.33 -21.10
C LYS A 51 22.41 12.36 -19.94
N TYR A 52 21.96 12.65 -18.72
CA TYR A 52 22.81 12.70 -17.53
C TYR A 52 22.87 11.37 -16.75
N GLY A 53 22.38 10.26 -17.33
CA GLY A 53 22.52 8.92 -16.75
C GLY A 53 21.68 8.66 -15.49
N LYS A 54 20.75 9.53 -15.13
CA LYS A 54 19.92 9.43 -13.92
C LYS A 54 18.65 8.61 -14.15
N ASN A 55 18.76 7.50 -14.89
CA ASN A 55 17.61 6.66 -15.28
C ASN A 55 16.82 6.11 -14.09
N GLN A 56 17.46 5.98 -12.92
CA GLN A 56 16.77 5.63 -11.68
C GLN A 56 15.61 6.60 -11.32
N LEU A 57 15.70 7.87 -11.73
CA LEU A 57 14.66 8.88 -11.48
C LEU A 57 13.42 8.65 -12.36
N LEU A 58 13.56 7.97 -13.50
CA LEU A 58 12.44 7.61 -14.38
C LEU A 58 11.68 6.38 -13.87
N ASN A 59 12.39 5.45 -13.24
CA ASN A 59 11.83 4.22 -12.70
C ASN A 59 11.27 4.39 -11.27
N LYS A 60 11.56 5.51 -10.61
CA LYS A 60 10.98 5.82 -9.30
C LYS A 60 9.51 6.17 -9.51
N ILE A 61 8.65 5.16 -9.37
CA ILE A 61 7.20 5.36 -9.24
C ILE A 61 7.00 6.12 -7.93
N ILE A 62 7.06 7.45 -7.98
CA ILE A 62 6.66 8.30 -6.87
C ILE A 62 5.13 8.24 -6.85
N LYS A 63 4.60 7.23 -6.16
CA LYS A 63 3.18 7.17 -5.85
C LYS A 63 2.92 8.32 -4.89
N VAL A 64 2.41 9.43 -5.42
CA VAL A 64 2.02 10.62 -4.64
C VAL A 64 0.85 10.19 -3.76
N GLN A 65 1.18 9.64 -2.60
CA GLN A 65 0.25 9.41 -1.51
C GLN A 65 0.43 10.61 -0.57
N THR A 66 -0.66 11.28 -0.26
CA THR A 66 -0.65 12.34 0.74
C THR A 66 -0.15 11.78 2.08
N MET A 67 0.55 12.59 2.88
CA MET A 67 1.14 12.15 4.16
C MET A 67 0.12 11.44 5.06
N LYS A 68 -1.15 11.90 5.03
CA LYS A 68 -2.30 11.28 5.72
C LYS A 68 -2.61 9.86 5.26
N GLU A 69 -2.47 9.55 3.97
CA GLU A 69 -2.71 8.20 3.44
C GLU A 69 -1.61 7.22 3.87
N ILE A 70 -0.37 7.71 4.06
CA ILE A 70 0.75 6.89 4.54
C ILE A 70 0.52 6.50 6.01
N ASP A 71 0.12 7.47 6.83
CA ASP A 71 -0.17 7.23 8.25
C ASP A 71 -1.37 6.29 8.42
N GLU A 72 -2.44 6.46 7.64
CA GLU A 72 -3.59 5.56 7.68
C GLU A 72 -3.24 4.15 7.21
N LEU A 73 -2.44 4.01 6.14
CA LEU A 73 -1.96 2.69 5.70
C LEU A 73 -1.08 2.00 6.75
N LYS A 74 -0.26 2.76 7.47
CA LYS A 74 0.55 2.22 8.56
C LYS A 74 -0.33 1.75 9.72
N ARG A 75 -1.28 2.58 10.14
CA ARG A 75 -2.27 2.24 11.18
C ARG A 75 -3.08 0.99 10.82
N LEU A 76 -3.62 0.94 9.60
CA LEU A 76 -4.38 -0.22 9.11
C LEU A 76 -3.53 -1.49 9.06
N ARG A 77 -2.25 -1.39 8.70
CA ARG A 77 -1.34 -2.56 8.72
C ARG A 77 -1.07 -3.06 10.14
N GLU A 78 -0.87 -2.15 11.09
CA GLU A 78 -0.66 -2.50 12.50
C GLU A 78 -1.92 -3.16 13.08
N GLU A 79 -3.09 -2.59 12.83
CA GLU A 79 -4.38 -3.17 13.23
C GLU A 79 -4.61 -4.54 12.60
N ASN A 80 -4.35 -4.69 11.31
CA ASN A 80 -4.49 -5.98 10.63
C ASN A 80 -3.54 -7.05 11.21
N LYS A 81 -2.32 -6.66 11.59
CA LYS A 81 -1.37 -7.56 12.25
C LYS A 81 -1.87 -7.97 13.63
N ALA A 82 -2.36 -7.01 14.43
CA ALA A 82 -2.91 -7.29 15.75
C ALA A 82 -4.13 -8.24 15.67
N LEU A 83 -5.05 -7.97 14.74
CA LEU A 83 -6.22 -8.83 14.50
C LEU A 83 -5.83 -10.24 14.07
N LYS A 84 -4.83 -10.39 13.19
CA LYS A 84 -4.33 -11.71 12.77
C LYS A 84 -3.73 -12.50 13.93
N LEU A 85 -2.98 -11.83 14.81
CA LEU A 85 -2.41 -12.46 16.00
C LEU A 85 -3.51 -12.91 16.97
N ALA A 86 -4.47 -12.04 17.28
CA ALA A 86 -5.59 -12.38 18.15
C ALA A 86 -6.43 -13.54 17.56
N TYR A 87 -6.63 -13.56 16.24
CA TYR A 87 -7.33 -14.65 15.57
C TYR A 87 -6.55 -15.98 15.64
N ALA A 88 -5.23 -15.94 15.47
CA ALA A 88 -4.39 -17.12 15.59
C ALA A 88 -4.44 -17.70 17.01
N GLU A 89 -4.33 -16.86 18.03
CA GLU A 89 -4.44 -17.26 19.44
C GLU A 89 -5.80 -17.91 19.71
N LEU A 90 -6.90 -17.23 19.34
CA LEU A 90 -8.25 -17.75 19.53
C LEU A 90 -8.48 -19.07 18.79
N SER A 91 -7.90 -19.23 17.59
CA SER A 91 -8.00 -20.48 16.83
C SER A 91 -7.23 -21.62 17.50
N LEU A 92 -6.10 -21.34 18.15
CA LEU A 92 -5.35 -22.34 18.92
C LEU A 92 -6.13 -22.74 20.17
N GLU A 93 -6.61 -21.78 20.96
CA GLU A 93 -7.43 -22.04 22.14
C GLU A 93 -8.68 -22.86 21.81
N HIS A 94 -9.34 -22.54 20.69
CA HIS A 94 -10.51 -23.28 20.21
C HIS A 94 -10.17 -24.74 19.88
N LYS A 95 -9.07 -25.00 19.16
CA LYS A 95 -8.61 -26.36 18.86
C LYS A 95 -8.21 -27.14 20.11
N CYS A 96 -7.51 -26.50 21.05
CA CYS A 96 -7.17 -27.11 22.33
C CYS A 96 -8.44 -27.52 23.09
N SER A 97 -9.42 -26.62 23.17
CA SER A 97 -10.70 -26.87 23.83
C SER A 97 -11.46 -28.03 23.17
N GLU A 98 -11.49 -28.09 21.84
CA GLU A 98 -12.08 -29.22 21.11
C GLU A 98 -11.40 -30.55 21.47
N LYS A 99 -10.07 -30.58 21.51
CA LYS A 99 -9.34 -31.80 21.87
C LYS A 99 -9.60 -32.24 23.31
N VAL A 100 -9.73 -31.29 24.25
CA VAL A 100 -10.08 -31.59 25.65
C VAL A 100 -11.47 -32.24 25.73
N ILE A 101 -12.45 -31.72 24.98
CA ILE A 101 -13.80 -32.28 24.95
C ILE A 101 -13.78 -33.71 24.39
N GLU A 102 -13.05 -33.94 23.30
CA GLU A 102 -12.93 -35.28 22.71
C GLU A 102 -12.31 -36.30 23.68
N LEU A 103 -11.23 -35.92 24.37
CA LEU A 103 -10.61 -36.80 25.35
C LEU A 103 -11.53 -37.08 26.55
N ALA A 104 -12.33 -36.09 26.98
CA ALA A 104 -13.29 -36.29 28.05
C ALA A 104 -14.42 -37.25 27.63
N ASP A 105 -14.92 -37.13 26.40
CA ASP A 105 -15.92 -38.05 25.85
C ASP A 105 -15.35 -39.48 25.76
N GLU A 106 -14.11 -39.64 25.30
CA GLU A 106 -13.41 -40.94 25.23
C GLU A 106 -13.17 -41.56 26.62
N MET A 107 -12.70 -40.77 27.59
CA MET A 107 -12.31 -41.27 28.93
C MET A 107 -13.51 -41.59 29.82
N PHE A 108 -14.58 -40.79 29.72
CA PHE A 108 -15.71 -40.88 30.63
C PHE A 108 -17.01 -41.35 29.97
N GLY A 109 -17.00 -41.62 28.66
CA GLY A 109 -18.19 -42.04 27.91
C GLY A 109 -19.29 -40.96 27.88
N MET A 110 -18.88 -39.69 27.96
CA MET A 110 -19.79 -38.55 27.90
C MET A 110 -20.09 -38.16 26.43
N ASP A 111 -21.15 -37.38 26.20
CA ASP A 111 -21.51 -36.81 24.89
C ASP A 111 -21.43 -35.27 24.95
N LEU A 112 -20.29 -34.77 25.44
CA LEU A 112 -20.03 -33.35 25.65
C LEU A 112 -19.90 -32.60 24.33
N LYS A 113 -19.35 -33.23 23.29
CA LYS A 113 -19.22 -32.61 21.95
C LYS A 113 -20.57 -32.17 21.40
N LYS A 114 -21.57 -33.04 21.43
CA LYS A 114 -22.94 -32.74 20.95
C LYS A 114 -23.62 -31.66 21.79
N LYS A 115 -23.39 -31.67 23.10
CA LYS A 115 -23.92 -30.65 24.01
C LYS A 115 -23.31 -29.26 23.74
N TYR A 116 -21.99 -29.20 23.57
CA TYR A 116 -21.25 -27.98 23.25
C TYR A 116 -21.70 -27.36 21.92
N GLU A 117 -21.84 -28.17 20.86
CA GLU A 117 -22.31 -27.69 19.55
C GLU A 117 -23.73 -27.10 19.60
N SER A 118 -24.61 -27.74 20.37
CA SER A 118 -26.00 -27.29 20.56
C SER A 118 -26.07 -25.93 21.28
N GLU A 119 -25.32 -25.76 22.38
CA GLU A 119 -25.23 -24.49 23.10
C GLU A 119 -24.58 -23.39 22.26
N ARG A 120 -23.54 -23.72 21.47
CA ARG A 120 -22.87 -22.77 20.57
C ARG A 120 -23.84 -22.23 19.52
N LEU A 121 -24.65 -23.10 18.92
CA LEU A 121 -25.68 -22.71 17.95
C LEU A 121 -26.74 -21.80 18.59
N MET A 122 -27.22 -22.11 19.79
CA MET A 122 -28.19 -21.26 20.50
C MET A 122 -27.62 -19.85 20.79
N ASN A 123 -26.38 -19.76 21.25
CA ASN A 123 -25.73 -18.48 21.55
C ASN A 123 -25.48 -17.61 20.31
N LEU A 124 -25.21 -18.22 19.14
CA LEU A 124 -25.08 -17.50 17.87
C LEU A 124 -26.42 -16.94 17.37
N GLN A 125 -27.53 -17.64 17.62
CA GLN A 125 -28.88 -17.16 17.28
C GLN A 125 -29.34 -16.04 18.22
N GLY A 126 -28.97 -16.10 19.50
CA GLY A 126 -29.31 -15.07 20.50
C GLY A 126 -28.62 -13.71 20.29
N ARG A 127 -27.46 -13.68 19.62
CA ARG A 127 -26.71 -12.45 19.29
C ARG A 127 -27.24 -11.66 18.08
N LYS A 128 -28.23 -12.20 17.34
CA LYS A 128 -28.86 -11.54 16.18
C LYS A 128 -30.09 -10.68 16.53
N ARG A 129 -30.39 -10.48 17.82
CA ARG A 129 -31.46 -9.59 18.29
C ARG A 129 -30.89 -8.29 18.83
#